data_AF-A0A0A2V466-F1
#
_entry.id   AF-A0A0A2V466-F1
#
_cell.length_a   1.000
_cell.length_b   1.000
_cell.length_c   1.000
_cell.angle_alpha   90.00
_cell.angle_beta   90.00
_cell.angle_gamma   90.00
#
_symmetry.space_group_name_H-M   'P 1'
#
loop_
_entity.id
_entity.type
_entity.pdbx_description
1 polymer ?
#
loop_
_entity_poly.entity_id
_entity_poly.type
_entity_poly.pdbx_seq_one_letter_code
_entity_poly.pdbx_strand_id
1 'polypeptide(L)'
;MSENEIEDLKKQLKEARAREEEARAREKEARAREEEAKAREENERREKEKERREKETERREKEIERRKNRKTTLAEYLYNCHFDLYQKLRLAGPSESSTGLATSVDGKYYPRWLRPWHAFTDSQRREHFDDIIRICGEKRLFQQESTTRDNGINFEQKKAGFENDIDYFEKLAVQDPTWMILRHVCADKELRQRYQITKLMFISCIRNFNDLDEGIRAELSTGRGKQRPDGGGIRTGIDGNESPAFIYDHKAAHKFAVKDLKATLEKETLFLDVYEWAQTDKYKTDSTLRTKEREAARIAMALIQVFDYMLWYGVRATCFTLAPLRARQNGDSTNS
;
A
#
# COMPACT_ATOMS: atom_id res chain seq x y z
N MET A 1 32.25 -90.87 62.49
CA MET A 1 32.65 -89.88 61.47
C MET A 1 33.93 -89.25 61.96
N SER A 2 34.99 -89.35 61.17
CA SER A 2 36.32 -88.87 61.58
C SER A 2 36.35 -87.33 61.54
N GLU A 3 37.09 -86.68 62.43
CA GLU A 3 37.26 -85.20 62.43
C GLU A 3 37.69 -84.68 61.05
N ASN A 4 38.47 -85.48 60.31
CA ASN A 4 38.91 -85.19 58.95
C ASN A 4 37.77 -85.09 57.92
N GLU A 5 36.71 -85.91 58.03
CA GLU A 5 35.56 -85.85 57.10
C GLU A 5 34.71 -84.60 57.34
N ILE A 6 34.57 -84.17 58.60
CA ILE A 6 33.83 -82.95 58.96
C ILE A 6 34.61 -81.71 58.51
N GLU A 7 35.94 -81.73 58.58
CA GLU A 7 36.81 -80.64 58.15
C GLU A 7 36.85 -80.51 56.62
N ASP A 8 36.85 -81.63 55.89
CA ASP A 8 36.78 -81.64 54.43
C ASP A 8 35.39 -81.19 53.91
N LEU A 9 34.31 -81.63 54.56
CA LEU A 9 32.95 -81.13 54.28
C LEU A 9 32.79 -79.63 54.56
N LYS A 10 33.41 -79.12 55.65
CA LYS A 10 33.44 -77.67 55.94
C LYS A 10 34.19 -76.90 54.88
N LYS A 11 35.31 -77.44 54.37
CA LYS A 11 36.09 -76.84 53.28
C LYS A 11 35.29 -76.79 51.98
N GLN A 12 34.63 -77.89 51.61
CA GLN A 12 33.77 -77.96 50.42
C GLN A 12 32.57 -77.01 50.50
N LEU A 13 31.93 -76.88 51.67
CA LEU A 13 30.85 -75.90 51.90
C LEU A 13 31.33 -74.45 51.77
N LYS A 14 32.57 -74.17 52.22
CA LYS A 14 33.18 -72.84 52.11
C LYS A 14 33.50 -72.50 50.65
N GLU A 15 34.02 -73.45 49.89
CA GLU A 15 34.27 -73.31 48.45
C GLU A 15 32.98 -73.18 47.64
N ALA A 16 31.94 -73.96 47.97
CA ALA A 16 30.63 -73.86 47.32
C ALA A 16 29.97 -72.49 47.58
N ARG A 17 30.02 -71.98 48.82
CA ARG A 17 29.55 -70.62 49.14
C ARG A 17 30.33 -69.54 48.41
N ALA A 18 31.66 -69.65 48.34
CA ALA A 18 32.48 -68.70 47.60
C ALA A 18 32.14 -68.68 46.09
N ARG A 19 31.89 -69.85 45.48
CA ARG A 19 31.46 -69.95 44.08
C ARG A 19 30.05 -69.37 43.86
N GLU A 20 29.12 -69.60 44.78
CA GLU A 20 27.76 -69.03 44.68
C GLU A 20 27.80 -67.50 44.83
N GLU A 21 28.62 -66.97 45.73
CA GLU A 21 28.80 -65.54 45.94
C GLU A 21 29.47 -64.86 44.73
N GLU A 22 30.47 -65.51 44.14
CA GLU A 22 31.10 -65.06 42.88
C GLU A 22 30.12 -65.10 41.70
N ALA A 23 29.29 -66.15 41.59
CA ALA A 23 28.26 -66.25 40.56
C ALA A 23 27.21 -65.13 40.70
N ARG A 24 26.73 -64.86 41.92
CA ARG A 24 25.80 -63.75 42.20
C ARG A 24 26.44 -62.38 41.92
N ALA A 25 27.73 -62.21 42.19
CA ALA A 25 28.45 -60.98 41.87
C ALA A 25 28.52 -60.76 40.34
N ARG A 26 28.86 -61.80 39.57
CA ARG A 26 28.89 -61.75 38.10
C ARG A 26 27.51 -61.49 37.49
N GLU A 27 26.45 -62.09 38.03
CA GLU A 27 25.08 -61.85 37.57
C GLU A 27 24.63 -60.40 37.83
N LYS A 28 24.92 -59.86 39.02
CA LYS A 28 24.66 -58.44 39.33
C LYS A 28 25.42 -57.50 38.41
N GLU A 29 26.68 -57.79 38.12
CA GLU A 29 27.49 -56.99 37.21
C GLU A 29 26.96 -57.05 35.76
N ALA A 30 26.57 -58.24 35.29
CA ALA A 30 25.96 -58.41 33.98
C ALA A 30 24.64 -57.63 33.86
N ARG A 31 23.79 -57.67 34.89
CA ARG A 31 22.52 -56.92 34.93
C ARG A 31 22.74 -55.41 34.96
N ALA A 32 23.73 -54.93 35.73
CA ALA A 32 24.09 -53.52 35.75
C ALA A 32 24.60 -53.02 34.39
N ARG A 33 25.42 -53.83 33.69
CA ARG A 33 25.89 -53.51 32.33
C ARG A 33 24.75 -53.48 31.32
N GLU A 34 23.77 -54.39 31.43
CA GLU A 34 22.60 -54.41 30.55
C GLU A 34 21.68 -53.19 30.77
N GLU A 35 21.46 -52.80 32.04
CA GLU A 35 20.71 -51.59 32.37
C GLU A 35 21.42 -50.32 31.88
N GLU A 36 22.74 -50.24 32.04
CA GLU A 36 23.54 -49.13 31.52
C GLU A 36 23.48 -49.06 29.99
N ALA A 37 23.55 -50.21 29.30
CA ALA A 37 23.43 -50.26 27.84
C ALA A 37 22.04 -49.80 27.36
N LYS A 38 20.96 -50.24 28.02
CA LYS A 38 19.59 -49.79 27.72
C LYS A 38 19.41 -48.30 27.98
N ALA A 39 19.96 -47.79 29.09
CA ALA A 39 19.90 -46.36 29.41
C ALA A 39 20.65 -45.51 28.37
N ARG A 40 21.82 -45.98 27.88
CA ARG A 40 22.57 -45.32 26.81
C ARG A 40 21.80 -45.32 25.49
N GLU A 41 21.22 -46.45 25.10
CA GLU A 41 20.42 -46.55 23.85
C GLU A 41 19.17 -45.66 23.91
N GLU A 42 18.47 -45.64 25.04
CA GLU A 42 17.33 -44.75 25.24
C GLU A 42 17.74 -43.28 25.16
N ASN A 43 18.87 -42.92 25.78
CA ASN A 43 19.37 -41.55 25.73
C ASN A 43 19.77 -41.13 24.31
N GLU A 44 20.47 -41.99 23.55
CA GLU A 44 20.78 -41.74 22.15
C GLU A 44 19.52 -41.59 21.28
N ARG A 45 18.48 -42.39 21.55
CA ARG A 45 17.21 -42.29 20.84
C ARG A 45 16.50 -40.96 21.15
N ARG A 46 16.50 -40.52 22.41
CA ARG A 46 15.95 -39.24 22.84
C ARG A 46 16.69 -38.06 22.21
N GLU A 47 18.03 -38.10 22.17
CA GLU A 47 18.85 -37.07 21.52
C GLU A 47 18.58 -37.01 20.02
N LYS A 48 18.54 -38.16 19.32
CA LYS A 48 18.19 -38.21 17.88
C LYS A 48 16.78 -37.69 17.60
N GLU A 49 15.82 -37.98 18.49
CA GLU A 49 14.45 -37.47 18.35
C GLU A 49 14.39 -35.95 18.55
N LYS A 50 15.10 -35.43 19.57
CA LYS A 50 15.20 -34.00 19.82
C LYS A 50 15.84 -33.27 18.63
N GLU A 51 16.96 -33.78 18.11
CA GLU A 51 17.63 -33.22 16.94
C GLU A 51 16.72 -33.22 15.69
N ARG A 52 15.92 -34.28 15.49
CA ARG A 52 14.94 -34.33 14.40
C ARG A 52 13.85 -33.28 14.56
N ARG A 53 13.33 -33.10 15.77
CA ARG A 53 12.30 -32.08 16.07
C ARG A 53 12.86 -30.67 15.85
N GLU A 54 14.08 -30.39 16.31
CA GLU A 54 14.76 -29.11 16.10
C GLU A 54 15.00 -28.82 14.62
N LYS A 55 15.48 -29.80 13.85
CA LYS A 55 15.63 -29.68 12.39
C LYS A 55 14.29 -29.44 11.67
N GLU A 56 13.21 -30.06 12.14
CA GLU A 56 11.89 -29.86 11.57
C GLU A 56 11.33 -28.47 11.89
N THR A 57 11.48 -27.99 13.12
CA THR A 57 11.08 -26.62 13.51
C THR A 57 11.86 -25.58 12.72
N GLU A 58 13.19 -25.74 12.60
CA GLU A 58 14.03 -24.83 11.82
C GLU A 58 13.61 -24.78 10.33
N ARG A 59 13.29 -25.95 9.75
CA ARG A 59 12.77 -26.03 8.37
C ARG A 59 11.42 -25.32 8.22
N ARG A 60 10.50 -25.51 9.17
CA ARG A 60 9.19 -24.85 9.17
C ARG A 60 9.33 -23.34 9.29
N GLU A 61 10.18 -22.87 10.19
CA GLU A 61 10.46 -21.44 10.38
C GLU A 61 11.06 -20.81 9.12
N LYS A 62 12.06 -21.47 8.50
CA LYS A 62 12.65 -21.00 7.24
C LYS A 62 11.63 -20.93 6.11
N GLU A 63 10.73 -21.89 6.00
CA GLU A 63 9.67 -21.87 4.97
C GLU A 63 8.64 -20.77 5.23
N ILE A 64 8.26 -20.53 6.49
CA ILE A 64 7.38 -19.41 6.87
C ILE A 64 8.04 -18.09 6.50
N GLU A 65 9.32 -17.91 6.84
CA GLU A 65 10.06 -16.68 6.55
C GLU A 65 10.23 -16.47 5.05
N ARG A 66 10.48 -17.55 4.30
CA ARG A 66 10.53 -17.50 2.83
C ARG A 66 9.20 -17.09 2.21
N ARG A 67 8.07 -17.54 2.77
CA ARG A 67 6.72 -17.14 2.32
C ARG A 67 6.43 -15.68 2.63
N LYS A 68 6.80 -15.21 3.82
CA LYS A 68 6.66 -13.79 4.21
C LYS A 68 7.45 -12.85 3.31
N ASN A 69 8.64 -13.27 2.89
CA ASN A 69 9.51 -12.47 2.04
C ASN A 69 9.30 -12.72 0.53
N ARG A 70 8.23 -13.44 0.16
CA ARG A 70 7.94 -13.74 -1.24
C ARG A 70 7.29 -12.55 -1.91
N LYS A 71 7.83 -12.15 -3.07
CA LYS A 71 7.20 -11.16 -3.95
C LYS A 71 5.81 -11.58 -4.42
N THR A 72 4.95 -10.61 -4.65
CA THR A 72 3.56 -10.81 -5.05
C THR A 72 3.38 -10.75 -6.57
N THR A 73 2.37 -11.46 -7.08
CA THR A 73 1.87 -11.31 -8.46
C THR A 73 1.11 -10.00 -8.61
N LEU A 74 0.74 -9.60 -9.83
CA LEU A 74 -0.04 -8.38 -10.03
C LEU A 74 -1.39 -8.43 -9.28
N ALA A 75 -2.09 -9.56 -9.34
CA ALA A 75 -3.39 -9.71 -8.68
C ALA A 75 -3.28 -9.66 -7.16
N GLU A 76 -2.30 -10.38 -6.57
CA GLU A 76 -1.99 -10.32 -5.14
C GLU A 76 -1.62 -8.89 -4.72
N TYR A 77 -0.80 -8.20 -5.52
CA TYR A 77 -0.37 -6.83 -5.22
C TYR A 77 -1.53 -5.83 -5.25
N LEU A 78 -2.37 -5.85 -6.30
CA LEU A 78 -3.53 -4.97 -6.39
C LEU A 78 -4.54 -5.23 -5.27
N TYR A 79 -4.72 -6.50 -4.87
CA TYR A 79 -5.52 -6.86 -3.72
C TYR A 79 -4.97 -6.21 -2.44
N ASN A 80 -3.67 -6.36 -2.16
CA ASN A 80 -3.04 -5.79 -0.98
C ASN A 80 -3.09 -4.25 -1.01
N CYS A 81 -2.81 -3.61 -2.16
CA CYS A 81 -2.93 -2.17 -2.32
C CYS A 81 -4.36 -1.68 -2.01
N HIS A 82 -5.38 -2.43 -2.38
CA HIS A 82 -6.76 -2.04 -2.09
C HIS A 82 -7.13 -2.25 -0.62
N PHE A 83 -6.97 -3.48 -0.10
CA PHE A 83 -7.51 -3.88 1.19
C PHE A 83 -6.57 -3.60 2.35
N ASP A 84 -5.27 -3.84 2.17
CA ASP A 84 -4.27 -3.67 3.22
C ASP A 84 -3.68 -2.26 3.27
N LEU A 85 -3.90 -1.43 2.24
CA LEU A 85 -3.34 -0.07 2.19
C LEU A 85 -4.42 0.99 2.00
N TYR A 86 -5.10 1.00 0.86
CA TYR A 86 -6.04 2.07 0.51
C TYR A 86 -7.24 2.14 1.46
N GLN A 87 -7.84 0.99 1.82
CA GLN A 87 -8.96 0.93 2.77
C GLN A 87 -8.58 1.23 4.23
N LYS A 88 -7.28 1.32 4.54
CA LYS A 88 -6.79 1.61 5.89
C LYS A 88 -6.79 3.08 6.25
N LEU A 89 -6.99 3.98 5.28
CA LEU A 89 -7.11 5.41 5.56
C LEU A 89 -8.23 5.69 6.57
N ARG A 90 -7.90 6.47 7.60
CA ARG A 90 -8.84 7.05 8.55
C ARG A 90 -8.80 8.56 8.41
N LEU A 91 -9.96 9.20 8.35
CA LEU A 91 -10.07 10.66 8.23
C LEU A 91 -10.35 11.27 9.61
N ALA A 92 -9.79 12.45 9.88
CA ALA A 92 -10.09 13.20 11.09
C ALA A 92 -11.53 13.75 11.08
N GLY A 93 -12.05 14.07 12.27
CA GLY A 93 -13.37 14.68 12.40
C GLY A 93 -13.40 16.11 11.86
N PRO A 94 -14.58 16.68 11.55
CA PRO A 94 -14.71 18.06 11.06
C PRO A 94 -14.09 19.12 11.99
N SER A 95 -14.08 18.88 13.31
CA SER A 95 -13.48 19.78 14.32
C SER A 95 -11.96 19.73 14.37
N GLU A 96 -11.34 18.71 13.78
CA GLU A 96 -9.89 18.45 13.78
C GLU A 96 -9.27 18.70 12.41
N SER A 97 -10.06 19.20 11.45
CA SER A 97 -9.69 19.34 10.05
C SER A 97 -9.60 20.80 9.64
N SER A 98 -8.68 21.15 8.73
CA SER A 98 -8.50 22.54 8.31
C SER A 98 -9.70 23.06 7.50
N THR A 99 -10.31 24.16 7.94
CA THR A 99 -11.45 24.82 7.24
C THR A 99 -11.00 25.71 6.07
N GLY A 100 -9.80 25.49 5.55
CA GLY A 100 -9.13 26.36 4.58
C GLY A 100 -10.07 26.86 3.47
N LEU A 101 -10.14 28.18 3.35
CA LEU A 101 -10.95 28.89 2.36
C LEU A 101 -10.60 28.39 0.95
N ALA A 102 -11.60 28.30 0.07
CA ALA A 102 -11.35 27.98 -1.35
C ALA A 102 -10.36 28.99 -1.94
N THR A 103 -9.38 28.51 -2.71
CA THR A 103 -8.44 29.39 -3.41
C THR A 103 -9.22 30.36 -4.31
N SER A 104 -8.87 31.66 -4.28
CA SER A 104 -9.31 32.59 -5.32
C SER A 104 -8.94 32.08 -6.72
N VAL A 105 -9.92 32.11 -7.60
CA VAL A 105 -9.77 31.76 -9.02
C VAL A 105 -9.85 32.97 -9.94
N ASP A 106 -9.67 34.16 -9.38
CA ASP A 106 -9.78 35.41 -10.14
C ASP A 106 -8.69 35.47 -11.21
N GLY A 107 -9.10 35.71 -12.46
CA GLY A 107 -8.20 35.76 -13.62
C GLY A 107 -7.78 34.41 -14.18
N LYS A 108 -8.32 33.29 -13.68
CA LYS A 108 -8.02 31.94 -14.19
C LYS A 108 -8.94 31.53 -15.33
N TYR A 109 -8.44 30.67 -16.20
CA TYR A 109 -9.23 30.05 -17.24
C TYR A 109 -10.13 28.95 -16.66
N TYR A 110 -11.36 28.85 -17.16
CA TYR A 110 -12.31 27.81 -16.78
C TYR A 110 -12.86 27.07 -18.01
N PRO A 111 -13.22 25.78 -17.88
CA PRO A 111 -13.83 25.06 -18.99
C PRO A 111 -15.27 25.51 -19.20
N ARG A 112 -15.70 25.59 -20.46
CA ARG A 112 -17.07 26.04 -20.78
C ARG A 112 -18.15 24.98 -20.49
N TRP A 113 -17.78 23.70 -20.57
CA TRP A 113 -18.70 22.57 -20.34
C TRP A 113 -18.01 21.46 -19.55
N LEU A 114 -18.73 20.89 -18.59
CA LEU A 114 -18.42 19.58 -18.02
C LEU A 114 -19.14 18.51 -18.84
N ARG A 115 -18.43 17.45 -19.22
CA ARG A 115 -19.04 16.31 -19.93
C ARG A 115 -18.63 15.00 -19.29
N PRO A 116 -19.57 14.07 -19.09
CA PRO A 116 -19.22 12.72 -18.65
C PRO A 116 -18.36 12.02 -19.70
N TRP A 117 -17.30 11.37 -19.25
CA TRP A 117 -16.45 10.56 -20.11
C TRP A 117 -16.91 9.09 -20.10
N HIS A 118 -18.08 8.81 -20.70
CA HIS A 118 -18.72 7.50 -20.63
C HIS A 118 -17.85 6.34 -21.14
N ALA A 119 -17.07 6.56 -22.19
CA ALA A 119 -16.21 5.53 -22.78
C ALA A 119 -14.92 5.25 -21.98
N PHE A 120 -14.62 6.03 -20.94
CA PHE A 120 -13.35 5.94 -20.22
C PHE A 120 -13.11 4.55 -19.63
N THR A 121 -14.08 4.01 -18.89
CA THR A 121 -13.90 2.71 -18.21
C THR A 121 -13.67 1.56 -19.20
N ASP A 122 -14.47 1.52 -20.27
CA ASP A 122 -14.44 0.43 -21.23
C ASP A 122 -13.24 0.49 -22.18
N SER A 123 -12.78 1.70 -22.52
CA SER A 123 -11.55 1.90 -23.31
C SER A 123 -10.31 1.60 -22.46
N GLN A 124 -10.21 2.16 -21.25
CA GLN A 124 -9.04 1.94 -20.37
C GLN A 124 -8.85 0.45 -20.02
N ARG A 125 -9.94 -0.26 -19.72
CA ARG A 125 -9.88 -1.68 -19.38
C ARG A 125 -9.38 -2.52 -20.55
N ARG A 126 -10.01 -2.40 -21.72
CA ARG A 126 -9.68 -3.23 -22.90
C ARG A 126 -8.36 -2.85 -23.56
N GLU A 127 -8.01 -1.57 -23.57
CA GLU A 127 -6.86 -1.10 -24.35
C GLU A 127 -5.56 -1.08 -23.54
N HIS A 128 -5.62 -0.89 -22.22
CA HIS A 128 -4.42 -0.65 -21.43
C HIS A 128 -4.25 -1.64 -20.27
N PHE A 129 -5.33 -2.03 -19.60
CA PHE A 129 -5.23 -2.92 -18.44
C PHE A 129 -4.85 -4.35 -18.84
N ASP A 130 -5.35 -4.84 -19.98
CA ASP A 130 -4.97 -6.15 -20.52
C ASP A 130 -3.46 -6.23 -20.86
N ASP A 131 -2.88 -5.12 -21.32
CA ASP A 131 -1.43 -4.99 -21.53
C ASP A 131 -0.64 -5.10 -20.22
N ILE A 132 -1.16 -4.51 -19.13
CA ILE A 132 -0.57 -4.63 -17.79
C ILE A 132 -0.65 -6.09 -17.32
N ILE A 133 -1.79 -6.74 -17.48
CA ILE A 133 -1.98 -8.15 -17.13
C ILE A 133 -1.00 -9.03 -17.93
N ARG A 134 -0.87 -8.80 -19.24
CA ARG A 134 0.06 -9.53 -20.11
C ARG A 134 1.51 -9.43 -19.61
N ILE A 135 1.95 -8.24 -19.22
CA ILE A 135 3.35 -8.00 -18.82
C ILE A 135 3.63 -8.50 -17.41
N CYS A 136 2.70 -8.27 -16.48
CA CYS A 136 2.94 -8.37 -15.04
C CYS A 136 2.15 -9.51 -14.36
N GLY A 137 1.11 -10.05 -14.98
CA GLY A 137 0.07 -10.88 -14.35
C GLY A 137 0.60 -11.99 -13.46
N GLU A 138 1.27 -12.98 -14.05
CA GLU A 138 1.76 -14.18 -13.35
C GLU A 138 3.13 -14.00 -12.69
N LYS A 139 3.82 -12.89 -12.97
CA LYS A 139 5.20 -12.68 -12.50
C LYS A 139 5.18 -12.12 -11.08
N ARG A 140 5.99 -12.72 -10.20
CA ARG A 140 6.19 -12.25 -8.82
C ARG A 140 7.16 -11.06 -8.76
N LEU A 141 6.69 -9.91 -9.25
CA LEU A 141 7.51 -8.71 -9.43
C LEU A 141 7.40 -7.71 -8.28
N PHE A 142 6.26 -7.72 -7.58
CA PHE A 142 5.86 -6.67 -6.68
C PHE A 142 6.22 -6.95 -5.22
N GLN A 143 6.10 -5.93 -4.38
CA GLN A 143 6.43 -6.00 -2.96
C GLN A 143 5.67 -7.11 -2.25
N GLN A 144 6.30 -7.70 -1.24
CA GLN A 144 5.67 -8.68 -0.37
C GLN A 144 4.50 -8.08 0.42
N GLU A 145 3.53 -8.93 0.74
CA GLU A 145 2.30 -8.56 1.44
C GLU A 145 2.55 -7.83 2.77
N SER A 146 3.57 -8.24 3.53
CA SER A 146 3.93 -7.59 4.79
C SER A 146 4.26 -6.11 4.62
N THR A 147 5.01 -5.74 3.57
CA THR A 147 5.36 -4.34 3.29
C THR A 147 4.12 -3.48 3.08
N THR A 148 3.16 -3.97 2.28
CA THR A 148 1.91 -3.23 2.02
C THR A 148 1.06 -3.13 3.29
N ARG A 149 0.98 -4.20 4.08
CA ARG A 149 0.27 -4.23 5.36
C ARG A 149 0.87 -3.28 6.39
N ASP A 150 2.18 -3.26 6.55
CA ASP A 150 2.88 -2.40 7.50
C ASP A 150 2.65 -0.92 7.17
N ASN A 151 2.67 -0.57 5.87
CA ASN A 151 2.30 0.77 5.42
C ASN A 151 0.83 1.09 5.75
N GLY A 152 -0.08 0.14 5.58
CA GLY A 152 -1.48 0.27 5.95
C GLY A 152 -1.72 0.53 7.43
N ILE A 153 -0.98 -0.16 8.31
CA ILE A 153 -1.07 0.02 9.77
C ILE A 153 -0.79 1.48 10.15
N ASN A 154 0.17 2.14 9.49
CA ASN A 154 0.47 3.56 9.74
C ASN A 154 -0.73 4.48 9.43
N PHE A 155 -1.48 4.18 8.36
CA PHE A 155 -2.69 4.93 7.99
C PHE A 155 -3.90 4.63 8.87
N GLU A 156 -3.95 3.43 9.44
CA GLU A 156 -5.00 3.04 10.38
C GLU A 156 -4.81 3.73 11.74
N GLN A 157 -3.56 3.92 12.18
CA GLN A 157 -3.23 4.55 13.46
C GLN A 157 -3.37 6.08 13.46
N LYS A 158 -3.14 6.74 12.32
CA LYS A 158 -3.15 8.20 12.20
C LYS A 158 -4.32 8.67 11.36
N LYS A 159 -5.23 9.43 11.97
CA LYS A 159 -6.32 10.09 11.25
C LYS A 159 -5.77 11.23 10.40
N ALA A 160 -6.06 11.21 9.11
CA ALA A 160 -5.68 12.26 8.17
C ALA A 160 -6.65 13.44 8.26
N GLY A 161 -6.18 14.57 8.79
CA GLY A 161 -6.98 15.80 8.98
C GLY A 161 -6.53 16.98 8.13
N PHE A 162 -5.33 16.91 7.57
CA PHE A 162 -4.71 17.98 6.79
C PHE A 162 -4.31 17.51 5.39
N GLU A 163 -4.07 18.46 4.49
CA GLU A 163 -3.67 18.16 3.11
C GLU A 163 -2.37 17.37 3.02
N ASN A 164 -1.41 17.63 3.92
CA ASN A 164 -0.15 16.88 3.96
C ASN A 164 -0.35 15.39 4.29
N ASP A 165 -1.34 15.05 5.12
CA ASP A 165 -1.65 13.65 5.44
C ASP A 165 -2.25 12.95 4.21
N ILE A 166 -3.06 13.68 3.44
CA ILE A 166 -3.63 13.19 2.17
C ILE A 166 -2.52 13.03 1.12
N ASP A 167 -1.64 14.01 0.96
CA ASP A 167 -0.51 13.92 0.04
C ASP A 167 0.39 12.71 0.36
N TYR A 168 0.70 12.48 1.64
CA TYR A 168 1.46 11.31 2.06
C TYR A 168 0.72 9.99 1.75
N PHE A 169 -0.59 9.93 2.01
CA PHE A 169 -1.40 8.77 1.67
C PHE A 169 -1.44 8.51 0.17
N GLU A 170 -1.74 9.52 -0.65
CA GLU A 170 -1.85 9.39 -2.10
C GLU A 170 -0.53 8.94 -2.74
N LYS A 171 0.60 9.43 -2.23
CA LYS A 171 1.93 8.95 -2.64
C LYS A 171 2.10 7.45 -2.42
N LEU A 172 1.89 6.97 -1.20
CA LEU A 172 2.14 5.57 -0.86
C LEU A 172 1.06 4.61 -1.37
N ALA A 173 -0.20 5.04 -1.39
CA ALA A 173 -1.34 4.17 -1.72
C ALA A 173 -1.71 4.17 -3.20
N VAL A 174 -1.32 5.19 -3.97
CA VAL A 174 -1.68 5.33 -5.37
C VAL A 174 -0.46 5.54 -6.26
N GLN A 175 0.36 6.57 -6.00
CA GLN A 175 1.45 6.95 -6.90
C GLN A 175 2.55 5.87 -6.95
N ASP A 176 3.06 5.44 -5.80
CA ASP A 176 4.11 4.43 -5.70
C ASP A 176 3.68 3.07 -6.30
N PRO A 177 2.48 2.52 -5.97
CA PRO A 177 1.98 1.32 -6.62
C PRO A 177 1.83 1.47 -8.13
N THR A 178 1.32 2.62 -8.58
CA THR A 178 1.18 2.89 -10.02
C THR A 178 2.56 2.93 -10.69
N TRP A 179 3.55 3.59 -10.07
CA TRP A 179 4.91 3.63 -10.56
C TRP A 179 5.56 2.24 -10.63
N MET A 180 5.37 1.39 -9.61
CA MET A 180 5.83 0.01 -9.60
C MET A 180 5.31 -0.79 -10.80
N ILE A 181 4.03 -0.61 -11.14
CA ILE A 181 3.41 -1.28 -12.29
C ILE A 181 3.96 -0.69 -13.60
N LEU A 182 3.94 0.63 -13.73
CA LEU A 182 4.35 1.32 -14.96
C LEU A 182 5.83 1.14 -15.29
N ARG A 183 6.69 0.91 -14.29
CA ARG A 183 8.10 0.57 -14.52
C ARG A 183 8.25 -0.65 -15.42
N HIS A 184 7.42 -1.67 -15.23
CA HIS A 184 7.45 -2.89 -16.06
C HIS A 184 6.83 -2.66 -17.43
N VAL A 185 5.76 -1.87 -17.50
CA VAL A 185 5.12 -1.46 -18.77
C VAL A 185 6.10 -0.67 -19.65
N CYS A 186 6.82 0.31 -19.08
CA CYS A 186 7.78 1.14 -19.81
C CYS A 186 9.06 0.40 -20.22
N ALA A 187 9.32 -0.77 -19.63
CA ALA A 187 10.43 -1.66 -20.01
C ALA A 187 10.09 -2.57 -21.20
N ASP A 188 8.80 -2.76 -21.49
CA ASP A 188 8.36 -3.55 -22.64
C ASP A 188 8.59 -2.79 -23.95
N LYS A 189 9.18 -3.46 -24.94
CA LYS A 189 9.59 -2.85 -26.20
C LYS A 189 8.38 -2.43 -27.06
N GLU A 190 7.34 -3.25 -27.10
CA GLU A 190 6.15 -3.00 -27.90
C GLU A 190 5.39 -1.80 -27.33
N LEU A 191 5.18 -1.77 -26.01
CA LEU A 191 4.46 -0.68 -25.35
C LEU A 191 5.26 0.62 -25.32
N ARG A 192 6.58 0.55 -25.12
CA ARG A 192 7.46 1.72 -25.26
C ARG A 192 7.32 2.36 -26.64
N GLN A 193 7.23 1.55 -27.70
CA GLN A 193 7.00 2.05 -29.06
C GLN A 193 5.56 2.54 -29.26
N ARG A 194 4.54 1.86 -28.73
CA ARG A 194 3.14 2.29 -28.85
C ARG A 194 2.88 3.62 -28.16
N TYR A 195 3.34 3.78 -26.92
CA TYR A 195 3.09 4.97 -26.10
C TYR A 195 4.17 6.05 -26.24
N GLN A 196 5.24 5.78 -26.99
CA GLN A 196 6.36 6.71 -27.21
C GLN A 196 6.99 7.19 -25.88
N ILE A 197 7.07 6.29 -24.89
CA ILE A 197 7.52 6.61 -23.52
C ILE A 197 8.51 5.57 -23.00
N THR A 198 9.61 6.03 -22.42
CA THR A 198 10.65 5.18 -21.81
C THR A 198 10.55 5.14 -20.29
N LYS A 199 10.01 6.20 -19.68
CA LYS A 199 9.87 6.36 -18.24
C LYS A 199 8.72 7.31 -17.91
N LEU A 200 8.02 7.04 -16.81
CA LEU A 200 7.10 7.97 -16.17
C LEU A 200 7.52 8.13 -14.70
N MET A 201 7.60 9.37 -14.23
CA MET A 201 7.96 9.71 -12.85
C MET A 201 6.88 10.60 -12.24
N PHE A 202 6.53 10.35 -10.99
CA PHE A 202 5.73 11.27 -10.19
C PHE A 202 6.67 12.26 -9.50
N ILE A 203 6.32 13.54 -9.50
CA ILE A 203 7.08 14.59 -8.82
C ILE A 203 6.17 15.38 -7.89
N SER A 204 6.62 15.54 -6.64
CA SER A 204 5.99 16.42 -5.66
C SER A 204 6.58 17.82 -5.75
N CYS A 205 5.73 18.85 -5.74
CA CYS A 205 6.09 20.26 -5.85
C CYS A 205 6.84 20.59 -7.15
N ILE A 206 6.20 21.36 -8.02
CA ILE A 206 6.76 21.85 -9.28
C ILE A 206 7.81 22.95 -9.04
N ARG A 207 8.95 22.63 -8.43
CA ARG A 207 10.19 23.41 -8.61
C ARG A 207 11.05 22.85 -9.75
N ASN A 208 10.86 21.57 -10.10
CA ASN A 208 11.66 20.87 -11.12
C ASN A 208 11.15 21.05 -12.56
N PHE A 209 9.96 21.62 -12.80
CA PHE A 209 9.57 22.02 -14.17
C PHE A 209 10.15 23.37 -14.60
N ASN A 210 10.83 24.09 -13.70
CA ASN A 210 11.46 25.37 -14.04
C ASN A 210 12.56 25.22 -15.12
N ASP A 211 12.95 24.00 -15.48
CA ASP A 211 13.89 23.68 -16.56
C ASP A 211 13.20 23.45 -17.92
N LEU A 212 11.86 23.50 -17.98
CA LEU A 212 11.10 23.47 -19.23
C LEU A 212 10.59 24.88 -19.58
N ASP A 213 11.35 25.54 -20.47
CA ASP A 213 11.03 26.74 -21.24
C ASP A 213 11.16 28.12 -20.56
N GLU A 214 12.03 28.97 -21.12
CA GLU A 214 12.29 30.35 -20.67
C GLU A 214 11.12 31.31 -21.00
N GLY A 215 10.26 30.98 -21.96
CA GLY A 215 9.08 31.77 -22.30
C GLY A 215 8.02 31.77 -21.19
N ILE A 216 7.74 30.60 -20.62
CA ILE A 216 6.79 30.41 -19.50
C ILE A 216 7.30 31.11 -18.22
N ARG A 217 8.62 31.25 -18.06
CA ARG A 217 9.28 31.93 -16.93
C ARG A 217 8.93 33.41 -16.80
N ALA A 218 8.75 34.11 -17.92
CA ALA A 218 8.43 35.54 -17.94
C ALA A 218 6.97 35.80 -17.50
N GLU A 219 6.04 34.89 -17.83
CA GLU A 219 4.65 34.97 -17.41
C GLU A 219 4.46 34.49 -15.94
N LEU A 220 5.17 33.44 -15.52
CA LEU A 220 5.16 32.94 -14.14
C LEU A 220 5.75 33.92 -13.12
N SER A 221 6.64 34.83 -13.53
CA SER A 221 7.27 35.81 -12.65
C SER A 221 6.49 37.12 -12.52
N THR A 222 5.54 37.38 -13.43
CA THR A 222 4.78 38.64 -13.48
C THR A 222 3.30 38.49 -13.04
N GLY A 223 2.78 37.26 -12.95
CA GLY A 223 1.42 36.96 -12.50
C GLY A 223 1.24 36.98 -10.98
N ARG A 224 0.28 37.78 -10.51
CA ARG A 224 -0.16 37.87 -9.10
C ARG A 224 -0.47 36.48 -8.52
N GLY A 225 0.34 36.04 -7.54
CA GLY A 225 -0.13 35.16 -6.46
C GLY A 225 -0.22 33.63 -6.71
N LYS A 226 0.92 32.94 -6.57
CA LYS A 226 1.12 31.91 -5.53
C LYS A 226 0.28 30.61 -5.48
N GLN A 227 -0.21 30.02 -6.58
CA GLN A 227 -0.58 28.60 -6.53
C GLN A 227 -0.03 27.77 -7.68
N ARG A 228 0.71 26.73 -7.30
CA ARG A 228 1.23 25.66 -8.16
C ARG A 228 0.45 24.40 -7.80
N PRO A 229 0.29 23.46 -8.73
CA PRO A 229 -0.25 22.15 -8.37
C PRO A 229 0.65 21.44 -7.37
N ASP A 230 0.06 20.49 -6.64
CA ASP A 230 0.77 19.68 -5.65
C ASP A 230 1.83 18.80 -6.30
N GLY A 231 1.60 18.39 -7.55
CA GLY A 231 2.59 17.68 -8.34
C GLY A 231 2.12 17.34 -9.75
N GLY A 232 2.85 16.43 -10.37
CA GLY A 232 2.54 15.95 -11.71
C GLY A 232 3.34 14.71 -12.10
N GLY A 233 3.02 14.18 -13.28
CA GLY A 233 3.79 13.14 -13.95
C GLY A 233 4.71 13.72 -15.01
N ILE A 234 5.99 13.40 -14.95
CA ILE A 234 6.96 13.64 -16.04
C ILE A 234 7.08 12.37 -16.87
N ARG A 235 6.89 12.48 -18.18
CA ARG A 235 7.23 11.42 -19.12
C ARG A 235 8.56 11.73 -19.78
N THR A 236 9.36 10.69 -19.97
CA THR A 236 10.55 10.72 -20.83
C THR A 236 10.20 10.06 -22.14
N GLY A 237 10.34 10.80 -23.24
CA GLY A 237 10.13 10.28 -24.59
C GLY A 237 11.16 9.22 -24.99
N ILE A 238 10.97 8.62 -26.17
CA ILE A 238 11.98 7.73 -26.77
C ILE A 238 13.23 8.48 -27.24
N ASP A 239 13.11 9.79 -27.45
CA ASP A 239 14.17 10.73 -27.78
C ASP A 239 14.98 11.17 -26.54
N GLY A 240 14.55 10.77 -25.34
CA GLY A 240 15.16 11.16 -24.07
C GLY A 240 14.67 12.51 -23.52
N ASN A 241 13.78 13.21 -24.24
CA ASN A 241 13.26 14.49 -23.78
C ASN A 241 12.20 14.28 -22.69
N GLU A 242 12.26 15.11 -21.66
CA GLU A 242 11.27 15.11 -20.59
C GLU A 242 10.16 16.11 -20.87
N SER A 243 8.91 15.73 -20.59
CA SER A 243 7.76 16.62 -20.71
C SER A 243 6.68 16.30 -19.67
N PRO A 244 5.86 17.28 -19.26
CA PRO A 244 4.68 17.02 -18.45
C PRO A 244 3.72 16.05 -19.16
N ALA A 245 3.30 15.00 -18.47
CA ALA A 245 2.26 14.07 -18.93
C ALA A 245 0.88 14.44 -18.38
N PHE A 246 0.84 14.76 -17.08
CA PHE A 246 -0.35 15.20 -16.37
C PHE A 246 0.05 15.97 -15.11
N ILE A 247 -0.89 16.72 -14.57
CA ILE A 247 -0.77 17.44 -13.31
C ILE A 247 -1.76 16.84 -12.29
N TYR A 248 -1.54 17.03 -11.00
CA TYR A 248 -2.53 16.68 -9.99
C TYR A 248 -2.60 17.68 -8.85
N ASP A 249 -3.77 17.74 -8.22
CA ASP A 249 -4.04 18.56 -7.04
C ASP A 249 -4.88 17.73 -6.07
N HIS A 250 -4.41 17.64 -4.82
CA HIS A 250 -5.03 16.91 -3.74
C HIS A 250 -5.84 17.87 -2.89
N LYS A 251 -7.13 17.57 -2.73
CA LYS A 251 -7.98 18.30 -1.79
C LYS A 251 -8.33 17.38 -0.62
N ALA A 252 -8.31 17.96 0.58
CA ALA A 252 -8.69 17.24 1.78
C ALA A 252 -10.13 16.72 1.70
N ALA A 253 -10.35 15.48 2.15
CA ALA A 253 -11.62 14.76 1.99
C ALA A 253 -12.81 15.47 2.64
N HIS A 254 -12.60 16.25 3.71
CA HIS A 254 -13.67 16.98 4.37
C HIS A 254 -14.09 18.26 3.63
N LYS A 255 -13.40 18.67 2.55
CA LYS A 255 -13.72 19.90 1.82
C LYS A 255 -15.03 19.82 1.04
N PHE A 256 -15.40 18.66 0.51
CA PHE A 256 -16.61 18.47 -0.27
C PHE A 256 -17.33 17.17 0.13
N ALA A 257 -18.64 17.24 0.33
CA ALA A 257 -19.42 16.01 0.53
C ALA A 257 -19.61 15.27 -0.80
N VAL A 258 -19.54 13.93 -0.79
CA VAL A 258 -19.70 13.08 -2.00
C VAL A 258 -20.98 13.40 -2.76
N LYS A 259 -22.08 13.57 -2.02
CA LYS A 259 -23.41 13.83 -2.61
C LYS A 259 -23.41 15.14 -3.41
N ASP A 260 -22.77 16.18 -2.86
CA ASP A 260 -22.74 17.50 -3.46
C ASP A 260 -21.75 17.50 -4.64
N LEU A 261 -20.63 16.80 -4.53
CA LEU A 261 -19.69 16.58 -5.63
C LEU A 261 -20.38 15.89 -6.82
N LYS A 262 -21.04 14.75 -6.59
CA LYS A 262 -21.75 14.01 -7.65
C LYS A 262 -22.81 14.87 -8.33
N ALA A 263 -23.68 15.49 -7.53
CA ALA A 263 -24.75 16.35 -8.07
C ALA A 263 -24.20 17.57 -8.83
N THR A 264 -23.03 18.08 -8.43
CA THR A 264 -22.38 19.20 -9.11
C THR A 264 -21.74 18.78 -10.44
N LEU A 265 -21.07 17.62 -10.48
CA LEU A 265 -20.41 17.10 -11.68
C LEU A 265 -21.38 16.66 -12.78
N GLU A 266 -22.65 16.42 -12.44
CA GLU A 266 -23.72 16.15 -13.42
C GLU A 266 -24.17 17.41 -14.17
N LYS A 267 -23.82 18.62 -13.69
CA LYS A 267 -24.21 19.88 -14.32
C LYS A 267 -23.24 20.26 -15.43
N GLU A 268 -23.62 20.04 -16.69
CA GLU A 268 -22.75 20.39 -17.82
C GLU A 268 -22.41 21.88 -17.90
N THR A 269 -23.35 22.75 -17.47
CA THR A 269 -23.19 24.21 -17.48
C THR A 269 -22.60 24.78 -16.20
N LEU A 270 -22.07 23.94 -15.29
CA LEU A 270 -21.62 24.34 -13.95
C LEU A 270 -20.89 25.68 -13.90
N PHE A 271 -19.89 25.88 -14.75
CA PHE A 271 -19.05 27.08 -14.71
C PHE A 271 -19.77 28.33 -15.21
N LEU A 272 -20.67 28.19 -16.18
CA LEU A 272 -21.52 29.28 -16.65
C LEU A 272 -22.51 29.68 -15.56
N ASP A 273 -23.16 28.70 -14.94
CA ASP A 273 -24.07 28.92 -13.83
C ASP A 273 -23.36 29.68 -12.69
N VAL A 274 -22.17 29.21 -12.26
CA VAL A 274 -21.38 29.85 -11.21
C VAL A 274 -20.95 31.27 -11.58
N TYR A 275 -20.61 31.52 -12.84
CA TYR A 275 -20.31 32.85 -13.33
C TYR A 275 -21.53 33.78 -13.26
N GLU A 276 -22.70 33.33 -13.71
CA GLU A 276 -23.95 34.09 -13.63
C GLU A 276 -24.36 34.40 -12.16
N TRP A 277 -24.17 33.43 -11.28
CA TRP A 277 -24.41 33.59 -9.84
C TRP A 277 -23.51 34.68 -9.23
N ALA A 278 -22.23 34.71 -9.63
CA ALA A 278 -21.29 35.72 -9.15
C ALA A 278 -21.65 37.15 -9.61
N GLN A 279 -22.35 37.29 -10.75
CA GLN A 279 -22.75 38.58 -11.31
C GLN A 279 -24.07 39.14 -10.75
N THR A 280 -24.90 38.29 -10.13
CA THR A 280 -26.27 38.69 -9.78
C THR A 280 -26.39 39.15 -8.31
N ASP A 281 -26.78 40.40 -8.08
CA ASP A 281 -26.94 40.99 -6.73
C ASP A 281 -27.98 40.26 -5.83
N LYS A 282 -28.92 39.50 -6.43
CA LYS A 282 -29.89 38.65 -5.71
C LYS A 282 -29.24 37.57 -4.83
N TYR A 283 -27.98 37.22 -5.08
CA TYR A 283 -27.22 36.27 -4.25
C TYR A 283 -26.86 36.80 -2.85
N LYS A 284 -26.98 38.12 -2.62
CA LYS A 284 -26.62 38.73 -1.33
C LYS A 284 -27.67 38.47 -0.23
N THR A 285 -28.93 38.13 -0.57
CA THR A 285 -30.07 38.24 0.37
C THR A 285 -30.78 36.93 0.80
N ASP A 286 -30.70 35.79 0.11
CA ASP A 286 -31.51 34.58 0.43
C ASP A 286 -30.73 33.40 1.05
N SER A 287 -31.00 33.04 2.31
CA SER A 287 -30.11 32.23 3.18
C SER A 287 -30.04 30.72 2.90
N THR A 288 -31.02 30.10 2.25
CA THR A 288 -31.10 28.62 2.11
C THR A 288 -30.73 28.09 0.73
N LEU A 289 -31.13 28.77 -0.35
CA LEU A 289 -30.64 28.52 -1.73
C LEU A 289 -29.11 28.64 -1.80
N ARG A 290 -28.55 29.53 -0.95
CA ARG A 290 -27.11 29.75 -0.76
C ARG A 290 -26.29 28.49 -0.50
N THR A 291 -26.76 27.46 0.22
CA THR A 291 -25.83 26.39 0.65
C THR A 291 -25.41 25.46 -0.48
N LYS A 292 -26.36 24.97 -1.29
CA LYS A 292 -26.05 24.07 -2.41
C LYS A 292 -25.29 24.78 -3.53
N GLU A 293 -25.67 26.01 -3.84
CA GLU A 293 -25.03 26.83 -4.87
C GLU A 293 -23.63 27.28 -4.43
N ARG A 294 -23.44 27.60 -3.14
CA ARG A 294 -22.09 27.86 -2.59
C ARG A 294 -21.22 26.61 -2.65
N GLU A 295 -21.73 25.43 -2.31
CA GLU A 295 -20.95 24.20 -2.42
C GLU A 295 -20.59 23.88 -3.88
N ALA A 296 -21.55 24.03 -4.81
CA ALA A 296 -21.29 23.92 -6.24
C ALA A 296 -20.24 24.94 -6.72
N ALA A 297 -20.31 26.19 -6.27
CA ALA A 297 -19.32 27.22 -6.58
C ALA A 297 -17.94 26.87 -6.01
N ARG A 298 -17.86 26.32 -4.79
CA ARG A 298 -16.58 25.87 -4.19
C ARG A 298 -15.97 24.71 -4.97
N ILE A 299 -16.78 23.76 -5.41
CA ILE A 299 -16.34 22.66 -6.28
C ILE A 299 -15.87 23.22 -7.63
N ALA A 300 -16.64 24.12 -8.24
CA ALA A 300 -16.26 24.77 -9.49
C ALA A 300 -14.93 25.50 -9.35
N MET A 301 -14.71 26.29 -8.30
CA MET A 301 -13.42 26.96 -8.04
C MET A 301 -12.26 25.95 -7.95
N ALA A 302 -12.46 24.81 -7.30
CA ALA A 302 -11.44 23.77 -7.25
C ALA A 302 -11.15 23.16 -8.64
N LEU A 303 -12.18 22.95 -9.48
CA LEU A 303 -11.99 22.44 -10.85
C LEU A 303 -11.34 23.49 -11.78
N ILE A 304 -11.71 24.76 -11.64
CA ILE A 304 -11.09 25.88 -12.38
C ILE A 304 -9.61 25.93 -12.09
N GLN A 305 -9.22 25.80 -10.82
CA GLN A 305 -7.82 25.78 -10.42
C GLN A 305 -7.02 24.71 -11.18
N VAL A 306 -7.55 23.49 -11.26
CA VAL A 306 -6.87 22.37 -11.89
C VAL A 306 -6.88 22.50 -13.42
N PHE A 307 -7.97 23.01 -13.99
CA PHE A 307 -8.07 23.27 -15.44
C PHE A 307 -7.09 24.35 -15.89
N ASP A 308 -6.95 25.42 -15.11
CA ASP A 308 -5.97 26.48 -15.36
C ASP A 308 -4.54 25.89 -15.43
N TYR A 309 -4.18 25.01 -14.49
CA TYR A 309 -2.90 24.30 -14.55
C TYR A 309 -2.72 23.48 -15.83
N MET A 310 -3.77 22.84 -16.35
CA MET A 310 -3.65 22.09 -17.59
C MET A 310 -3.21 22.97 -18.76
N LEU A 311 -3.73 24.19 -18.83
CA LEU A 311 -3.39 25.16 -19.86
C LEU A 311 -1.96 25.68 -19.70
N TRP A 312 -1.59 26.08 -18.48
CA TRP A 312 -0.24 26.58 -18.18
C TRP A 312 0.86 25.55 -18.44
N TYR A 313 0.62 24.28 -18.14
CA TYR A 313 1.60 23.21 -18.33
C TYR A 313 1.44 22.46 -19.67
N GLY A 314 0.51 22.88 -20.54
CA GLY A 314 0.29 22.28 -21.85
C GLY A 314 -0.12 20.80 -21.82
N VAL A 315 -0.79 20.35 -20.75
CA VAL A 315 -1.22 18.95 -20.59
C VAL A 315 -2.67 18.74 -20.98
N ARG A 316 -2.98 17.54 -21.48
CA ARG A 316 -4.35 17.15 -21.86
C ARG A 316 -5.13 16.47 -20.74
N ALA A 317 -4.45 16.06 -19.68
CA ALA A 317 -5.06 15.33 -18.56
C ALA A 317 -4.54 15.85 -17.23
N THR A 318 -5.39 15.73 -16.22
CA THR A 318 -5.09 16.10 -14.84
C THR A 318 -5.82 15.15 -13.89
N CYS A 319 -5.32 15.02 -12.67
CA CYS A 319 -5.96 14.28 -11.61
C CYS A 319 -6.38 15.22 -10.48
N PHE A 320 -7.69 15.36 -10.28
CA PHE A 320 -8.23 15.99 -9.10
C PHE A 320 -8.62 14.91 -8.11
N THR A 321 -7.86 14.80 -7.01
CA THR A 321 -8.12 13.74 -6.03
C THR A 321 -8.74 14.32 -4.78
N LEU A 322 -9.89 13.77 -4.44
CA LEU A 322 -10.44 13.89 -3.10
C LEU A 322 -10.13 12.59 -2.38
N ALA A 323 -9.37 12.69 -1.29
CA ALA A 323 -9.03 11.51 -0.50
C ALA A 323 -10.29 10.67 -0.23
N PRO A 324 -10.17 9.32 -0.23
CA PRO A 324 -11.30 8.44 -0.41
C PRO A 324 -12.41 8.70 0.61
N LEU A 325 -13.48 9.31 0.11
CA LEU A 325 -14.70 9.58 0.85
C LEU A 325 -15.47 8.30 1.24
N ARG A 326 -15.02 7.12 0.79
CA ARG A 326 -15.60 5.82 1.16
C ARG A 326 -15.31 5.42 2.61
N ALA A 327 -14.30 5.99 3.26
CA ALA A 327 -14.01 5.72 4.67
C ALA A 327 -15.09 6.23 5.64
N ARG A 328 -16.05 7.06 5.17
CA ARG A 328 -17.19 7.52 5.98
C ARG A 328 -18.41 6.60 5.97
N GLN A 329 -18.51 5.61 5.06
CA GLN A 329 -19.73 4.81 4.95
C GLN A 329 -19.80 3.60 5.90
N ASN A 330 -18.70 3.20 6.53
CA ASN A 330 -18.67 2.02 7.41
C ASN A 330 -18.74 2.36 8.91
N GLY A 331 -19.08 3.60 9.28
CA GLY A 331 -19.12 4.05 10.68
C GLY A 331 -20.51 4.15 11.33
N ASP A 332 -21.59 4.16 10.55
CA ASP A 332 -22.95 4.47 11.05
C ASP A 332 -23.90 3.26 11.10
N SER A 333 -23.36 2.04 11.12
CA SER A 333 -24.16 0.82 11.27
C SER A 333 -23.76 0.02 12.50
N THR A 334 -23.82 0.64 13.68
CA THR A 334 -24.00 -0.04 14.98
C THR A 334 -24.55 0.95 16.03
N ASN A 335 -25.88 1.04 16.13
CA ASN A 335 -26.62 0.61 17.31
C ASN A 335 -28.08 1.03 17.18
N SER A 336 -28.95 0.03 17.38
CA SER A 336 -30.37 0.13 17.66
C SER A 336 -30.68 0.97 18.89
#